data_AF-A0A0D0E4M2-F1
#
_entry.id   AF-A0A0D0E4M2-F1
#
_cell.length_a   1.000
_cell.length_b   1.000
_cell.length_c   1.000
_cell.angle_alpha   90.00
_cell.angle_beta   90.00
_cell.angle_gamma   90.00
#
_symmetry.space_group_name_H-M   'P 1'
#
loop_
_entity.id
_entity.type
_entity.pdbx_description
1 polymer ?
#
loop_
_entity_poly.entity_id
_entity_poly.type
_entity_poly.pdbx_seq_one_letter_code
_entity_poly.pdbx_strand_id
1 'polypeptide(L)'
;MAPSITQKPTPKAKKEKIFHPDSRKAAQLGRTHLRKNKLAEAASKRNKKQAAQADVYGFFYHALPPEGVLTLEELHSVIREVWLTRNDVELEQERAARRKGRPKSTKEIKLEEIKLREMEEYRTGMEVPDLTHEATVELFRKWDQKEVTFIHLLRFLRISSADPSVAVVSKSGKHHTLQQADPLPAQDHDMNIDDNILSAPPSRFASTIMTMDGPL
;
A
#
# COMPACT_ATOMS: atom_id res chain seq x y z
N MET A 1 -68.02 14.20 -7.33
CA MET A 1 -67.45 12.86 -7.63
C MET A 1 -65.93 12.98 -7.65
N ALA A 2 -65.24 12.36 -6.69
CA ALA A 2 -63.78 12.34 -6.65
C ALA A 2 -63.23 11.20 -7.55
N PRO A 3 -62.14 11.39 -8.31
CA PRO A 3 -61.55 10.32 -9.09
C PRO A 3 -60.78 9.34 -8.18
N SER A 4 -61.01 8.04 -8.35
CA SER A 4 -60.34 7.00 -7.57
C SER A 4 -58.88 6.84 -8.00
N ILE A 5 -57.98 6.82 -7.01
CA ILE A 5 -56.57 6.55 -7.22
C ILE A 5 -56.41 5.05 -7.48
N THR A 6 -56.11 4.69 -8.73
CA THR A 6 -55.74 3.33 -9.10
C THR A 6 -54.31 3.05 -8.64
N GLN A 7 -54.16 2.17 -7.65
CA GLN A 7 -52.85 1.72 -7.17
C GLN A 7 -52.14 0.91 -8.27
N LYS A 8 -50.94 1.34 -8.67
CA LYS A 8 -50.08 0.57 -9.59
C LYS A 8 -49.69 -0.77 -8.94
N PRO A 9 -49.81 -1.91 -9.65
CA PRO A 9 -49.41 -3.20 -9.10
C PRO A 9 -47.89 -3.27 -8.93
N THR A 10 -47.45 -3.71 -7.75
CA THR A 10 -46.04 -3.99 -7.45
C THR A 10 -45.52 -5.12 -8.36
N PRO A 11 -44.30 -5.01 -8.91
CA PRO A 11 -43.78 -6.02 -9.82
C PRO A 11 -43.55 -7.34 -9.07
N LYS A 12 -44.28 -8.39 -9.46
CA LYS A 12 -44.10 -9.75 -8.92
C LYS A 12 -42.66 -10.21 -9.16
N ALA A 13 -41.98 -10.65 -8.10
CA ALA A 13 -40.65 -11.25 -8.18
C ALA A 13 -40.68 -12.43 -9.18
N LYS A 14 -39.86 -12.35 -10.23
CA LYS A 14 -39.78 -13.40 -11.24
C LYS A 14 -39.25 -14.67 -10.57
N LYS A 15 -40.00 -15.78 -10.65
CA LYS A 15 -39.58 -17.10 -10.16
C LYS A 15 -38.21 -17.45 -10.77
N GLU A 16 -37.25 -17.78 -9.92
CA GLU A 16 -35.93 -18.22 -10.38
C GLU A 16 -36.10 -19.49 -11.21
N LYS A 17 -35.62 -19.43 -12.46
CA LYS A 17 -35.65 -20.59 -13.35
C LYS A 17 -34.63 -21.58 -12.82
N ILE A 18 -35.10 -22.76 -12.40
CA ILE A 18 -34.25 -23.87 -11.98
C ILE A 18 -33.58 -24.43 -13.24
N PHE A 19 -32.25 -24.35 -13.30
CA PHE A 19 -31.44 -24.90 -14.40
C PHE A 19 -30.73 -26.16 -13.91
N HIS A 20 -30.55 -27.16 -14.79
CA HIS A 20 -29.72 -28.32 -14.47
C HIS A 20 -28.27 -27.87 -14.19
N PRO A 21 -27.57 -28.45 -13.20
CA PRO A 21 -26.21 -28.07 -12.82
C PRO A 21 -25.21 -28.10 -13.99
N ASP A 22 -25.34 -29.06 -14.90
CA ASP A 22 -24.47 -29.18 -16.10
C ASP A 22 -24.93 -28.36 -17.31
N SER A 23 -25.96 -27.52 -17.17
CA SER A 23 -26.44 -26.68 -18.25
C SER A 23 -25.40 -25.61 -18.62
N ARG A 24 -25.33 -25.21 -19.90
CA ARG A 24 -24.52 -24.06 -20.36
C ARG A 24 -24.77 -22.81 -19.52
N LYS A 25 -26.03 -22.58 -19.13
CA LYS A 25 -26.39 -21.42 -18.31
C LYS A 25 -25.84 -21.53 -16.88
N ALA A 26 -25.86 -22.73 -16.29
CA ALA A 26 -25.26 -22.98 -14.99
C ALA A 26 -23.73 -22.79 -15.05
N ALA A 27 -23.06 -23.27 -16.10
CA ALA A 27 -21.63 -23.03 -16.32
C ALA A 27 -21.30 -21.52 -16.48
N GLN A 28 -22.13 -20.76 -17.20
CA GLN A 28 -21.97 -19.30 -17.35
C GLN A 28 -22.13 -18.56 -16.01
N LEU A 29 -23.12 -18.95 -15.20
CA LEU A 29 -23.30 -18.41 -13.85
C LEU A 29 -22.09 -18.75 -12.97
N GLY A 30 -21.64 -20.00 -12.98
CA GLY A 30 -20.45 -20.45 -12.25
C GLY A 30 -19.21 -19.61 -12.58
N ARG A 31 -18.93 -19.36 -13.87
CA ARG A 31 -17.83 -18.48 -14.29
C ARG A 31 -17.98 -17.05 -13.76
N THR A 32 -19.21 -16.52 -13.79
CA THR A 32 -19.51 -15.17 -13.29
C THR A 32 -19.30 -15.08 -11.77
N HIS A 33 -19.77 -16.08 -11.01
CA HIS A 33 -19.56 -16.16 -9.57
C HIS A 33 -18.08 -16.29 -9.23
N LEU A 34 -17.33 -17.17 -9.90
CA LEU A 34 -15.88 -17.30 -9.71
C LEU A 34 -15.14 -15.99 -9.97
N ARG A 35 -15.49 -15.26 -11.04
CA ARG A 35 -14.91 -13.94 -11.32
C ARG A 35 -15.22 -12.93 -10.21
N LYS A 36 -16.47 -12.88 -9.75
CA LYS A 36 -16.88 -12.01 -8.64
C LYS A 36 -16.12 -12.34 -7.36
N ASN A 37 -15.99 -13.62 -7.03
CA ASN A 37 -15.24 -14.07 -5.85
C ASN A 37 -13.77 -13.65 -5.93
N LYS A 38 -13.11 -13.88 -7.07
CA LYS A 38 -11.72 -13.44 -7.29
C LYS A 38 -11.54 -11.92 -7.14
N LEU A 39 -12.48 -11.14 -7.67
CA LEU A 39 -12.42 -9.67 -7.55
C LEU A 39 -12.63 -9.21 -6.10
N ALA A 40 -13.56 -9.83 -5.39
CA ALA A 40 -13.81 -9.55 -3.97
C ALA A 40 -12.61 -9.94 -3.09
N GLU A 41 -12.00 -11.10 -3.33
CA GLU A 41 -10.77 -11.53 -2.65
C GLU A 41 -9.61 -10.56 -2.92
N ALA A 42 -9.43 -10.13 -4.17
CA ALA A 42 -8.39 -9.14 -4.51
C ALA A 42 -8.62 -7.80 -3.80
N ALA A 43 -9.87 -7.33 -3.74
CA ALA A 43 -10.23 -6.13 -2.99
C ALA A 43 -9.96 -6.30 -1.48
N SER A 44 -10.36 -7.43 -0.90
CA SER A 44 -10.09 -7.73 0.51
C SER A 44 -8.59 -7.77 0.83
N LYS A 45 -7.78 -8.40 -0.02
CA LYS A 45 -6.31 -8.43 0.13
C LYS A 45 -5.71 -7.02 0.08
N ARG A 46 -6.17 -6.18 -0.86
CA ARG A 46 -5.72 -4.79 -0.95
C ARG A 46 -6.09 -3.98 0.30
N ASN A 47 -7.33 -4.11 0.77
CA ASN A 47 -7.79 -3.40 1.96
C ASN A 47 -7.01 -3.84 3.21
N LYS A 48 -6.72 -5.14 3.36
CA LYS A 48 -5.87 -5.64 4.45
C LYS A 48 -4.45 -5.06 4.39
N LYS A 49 -3.87 -4.97 3.19
CA LYS A 49 -2.55 -4.35 3.00
C LYS A 49 -2.59 -2.86 3.36
N GLN A 50 -3.62 -2.13 2.92
CA GLN A 50 -3.80 -0.72 3.24
C GLN A 50 -4.01 -0.50 4.74
N ALA A 51 -4.83 -1.31 5.39
CA ALA A 51 -5.02 -1.24 6.85
C ALA A 51 -3.69 -1.47 7.58
N ALA A 52 -2.94 -2.52 7.22
CA ALA A 52 -1.64 -2.77 7.83
C ALA A 52 -0.65 -1.61 7.62
N GLN A 53 -0.65 -0.96 6.44
CA GLN A 53 0.16 0.23 6.18
C GLN A 53 -0.31 1.44 7.02
N ALA A 54 -1.63 1.67 7.10
CA ALA A 54 -2.19 2.72 7.93
C ALA A 54 -1.84 2.52 9.41
N ASP A 55 -1.81 1.29 9.91
CA ASP A 55 -1.39 0.98 11.28
C ASP A 55 0.08 1.36 11.52
N VAL A 56 0.99 1.03 10.57
CA VAL A 56 2.41 1.43 10.65
C VAL A 56 2.54 2.96 10.70
N TYR A 57 1.89 3.67 9.79
CA TYR A 57 1.99 5.14 9.76
C TYR A 57 1.24 5.80 10.92
N GLY A 58 0.16 5.18 11.41
CA GLY A 58 -0.56 5.60 12.59
C GLY A 58 0.33 5.57 13.83
N PHE A 59 1.19 4.56 13.97
CA PHE A 59 2.20 4.53 15.03
C PHE A 59 3.12 5.76 14.98
N PHE A 60 3.68 6.09 13.81
CA PHE A 60 4.55 7.26 13.66
C PHE A 60 3.81 8.58 13.88
N TYR A 61 2.54 8.64 13.48
CA TYR A 61 1.68 9.80 13.73
C TYR A 61 1.49 10.03 15.23
N HIS A 62 1.24 8.96 16.00
CA HIS A 62 1.08 9.05 17.45
C HIS A 62 2.40 9.22 18.21
N ALA A 63 3.53 8.91 17.59
CA ALA A 63 4.85 9.16 18.15
C ALA A 63 5.32 10.63 17.98
N LEU A 64 4.60 11.45 17.21
CA LEU A 64 4.92 12.86 17.06
C LEU A 64 4.75 13.62 18.39
N PRO A 65 5.66 14.55 18.72
CA PRO A 65 5.46 15.45 19.83
C PRO A 65 4.25 16.36 19.56
N PRO A 66 3.61 16.94 20.59
CA PRO A 66 2.47 17.83 20.39
C PRO A 66 2.84 19.05 19.54
N GLU A 67 4.06 19.56 19.64
CA GLU A 67 4.58 20.68 18.87
C GLU A 67 5.99 20.39 18.36
N GLY A 68 6.34 20.93 17.19
CA GLY A 68 7.66 20.79 16.56
C GLY A 68 7.93 19.43 15.92
N VAL A 69 9.23 19.20 15.67
CA VAL A 69 9.81 18.03 15.00
C VAL A 69 10.64 17.19 15.96
N LEU A 70 10.89 15.93 15.61
CA LEU A 70 11.84 15.08 16.31
C LEU A 70 13.26 15.35 15.82
N THR A 71 14.24 15.23 16.70
CA THR A 71 15.63 15.05 16.30
C THR A 71 15.83 13.65 15.72
N LEU A 72 16.92 13.47 14.96
CA LEU A 72 17.26 12.15 14.42
C LEU A 72 17.47 11.12 15.55
N GLU A 73 18.13 11.52 16.64
CA GLU A 73 18.36 10.65 17.81
C GLU A 73 17.04 10.20 18.45
N GLU A 74 16.09 11.12 18.67
CA GLU A 74 14.76 10.80 19.19
C GLU A 74 13.99 9.85 18.27
N LEU A 75 14.06 10.07 16.94
CA LEU A 75 13.46 9.16 15.97
C LEU A 75 14.05 7.74 16.09
N HIS A 76 15.37 7.63 16.25
CA HIS A 76 16.01 6.33 16.50
C HIS A 76 15.57 5.71 17.83
N SER A 77 15.40 6.52 18.89
CA SER A 77 14.91 6.03 20.19
C SER A 77 13.47 5.54 20.13
N VAL A 78 12.56 6.26 19.45
CA VAL A 78 11.18 5.81 19.20
C VAL A 78 11.17 4.43 18.52
N ILE A 79 12.04 4.22 17.54
CA ILE A 79 12.10 2.93 16.83
C ILE A 79 12.65 1.83 17.73
N ARG A 80 13.77 2.06 18.42
CA ARG A 80 14.40 1.04 19.27
C ARG A 80 13.54 0.67 20.47
N GLU A 81 13.01 1.68 21.16
CA GLU A 81 12.42 1.52 22.49
C GLU A 81 10.92 1.24 22.44
N VAL A 82 10.23 1.63 21.35
CA VAL A 82 8.78 1.50 21.24
C VAL A 82 8.40 0.63 20.05
N TRP A 83 8.89 0.93 18.84
CA TRP A 83 8.47 0.18 17.65
C TRP A 83 8.90 -1.29 17.72
N LEU A 84 10.19 -1.55 17.95
CA LEU A 84 10.76 -2.91 17.91
C LEU A 84 10.38 -3.77 19.14
N THR A 85 9.96 -3.15 20.24
CA THR A 85 9.62 -3.80 21.50
C THR A 85 8.12 -4.00 21.70
N ARG A 86 7.26 -3.42 20.84
CA ARG A 86 5.78 -3.44 21.01
C ARG A 86 5.17 -4.83 21.17
N ASN A 87 5.80 -5.86 20.58
CA ASN A 87 5.32 -7.24 20.61
C ASN A 87 5.93 -8.06 21.75
N ASP A 88 6.84 -7.50 22.55
CA ASP A 88 7.59 -8.26 23.56
C ASP A 88 6.71 -8.76 24.69
N VAL A 89 5.76 -7.92 25.13
CA VAL A 89 4.77 -8.29 26.15
C VAL A 89 3.88 -9.44 25.66
N GLU A 90 3.38 -9.36 24.42
CA GLU A 90 2.54 -10.41 23.85
C GLU A 90 3.32 -11.72 23.63
N LEU A 91 4.59 -11.61 23.22
CA LEU A 91 5.48 -12.75 23.05
C LEU A 91 5.80 -13.42 24.38
N GLU A 92 6.04 -12.65 25.45
CA GLU A 92 6.27 -13.18 26.79
C GLU A 92 5.03 -13.88 27.34
N GLN A 93 3.85 -13.31 27.15
CA GLN A 93 2.58 -13.95 27.52
C GLN A 93 2.39 -15.31 26.82
N GLU A 94 2.68 -15.37 25.51
CA GLU A 94 2.57 -16.61 24.74
C GLU A 94 3.59 -17.66 25.22
N ARG A 95 4.82 -17.23 25.53
CA ARG A 95 5.88 -18.09 26.09
C ARG A 95 5.52 -18.61 27.48
N ALA A 96 4.92 -17.77 28.33
CA ALA A 96 4.49 -18.13 29.67
C ALA A 96 3.29 -19.09 29.67
N ALA A 97 2.36 -18.91 28.72
CA ALA A 97 1.23 -19.82 28.52
C ALA A 97 1.67 -21.21 28.03
N ARG A 98 2.85 -21.32 27.43
CA ARG A 98 3.39 -22.57 26.88
C ARG A 98 3.97 -23.46 27.99
N ARG A 99 3.42 -24.68 28.11
CA ARG A 99 3.99 -25.72 28.98
C ARG A 99 5.35 -26.19 28.48
N LYS A 100 6.25 -26.53 29.41
CA LYS A 100 7.57 -27.10 29.09
C LYS A 100 7.42 -28.33 28.17
N GLY A 101 8.15 -28.34 27.06
CA GLY A 101 8.13 -29.43 26.07
C GLY A 101 7.09 -29.29 24.95
N ARG A 102 6.13 -28.35 25.03
CA ARG A 102 5.23 -28.05 23.91
C ARG A 102 5.97 -27.20 22.86
N PRO A 103 5.84 -27.50 21.54
CA PRO A 103 6.40 -26.66 20.49
C PRO A 103 5.78 -25.25 20.50
N LYS A 104 6.47 -24.29 19.90
CA LYS A 104 6.00 -22.91 19.78
C LYS A 104 4.65 -22.86 19.06
N SER A 105 3.76 -21.98 19.52
CA SER A 105 2.49 -21.81 18.84
C SER A 105 2.69 -21.07 17.51
N THR A 106 1.72 -21.20 16.60
CA THR A 106 1.74 -20.43 15.34
C THR A 106 1.78 -18.91 15.60
N LYS A 107 1.22 -18.46 16.73
CA LYS A 107 1.25 -17.05 17.12
C LYS A 107 2.64 -16.64 17.61
N GLU A 108 3.27 -17.44 18.47
CA GLU A 108 4.65 -17.23 18.95
C GLU A 108 5.62 -17.12 17.76
N ILE A 109 5.56 -18.08 16.82
CA ILE A 109 6.42 -18.10 15.64
C ILE A 109 6.23 -16.83 14.80
N LYS A 110 4.99 -16.40 14.57
CA LYS A 110 4.70 -15.17 13.80
C LYS A 110 5.23 -13.92 14.47
N LEU A 111 5.07 -13.78 15.79
CA LEU A 111 5.56 -12.63 16.53
C LEU A 111 7.10 -12.56 16.50
N GLU A 112 7.77 -13.71 16.65
CA GLU A 112 9.23 -13.79 16.53
C GLU A 112 9.71 -13.44 15.12
N GLU A 113 9.03 -13.93 14.08
CA GLU A 113 9.35 -13.61 12.68
C GLU A 113 9.16 -12.11 12.39
N ILE A 114 8.08 -11.49 12.89
CA ILE A 114 7.85 -10.05 12.76
C ILE A 114 8.99 -9.27 13.41
N LYS A 115 9.33 -9.61 14.67
CA LYS A 115 10.40 -8.95 15.40
C LYS A 115 11.74 -9.08 14.67
N LEU A 116 12.10 -10.28 14.23
CA LEU A 116 13.36 -10.52 13.51
C LEU A 116 13.42 -9.72 12.20
N ARG A 117 12.33 -9.73 11.42
CA ARG A 117 12.25 -8.99 10.16
C ARG A 117 12.42 -7.49 10.36
N GLU A 118 11.74 -6.92 11.34
CA GLU A 118 11.78 -5.48 11.61
C GLU A 118 13.14 -5.05 12.20
N MET A 119 13.75 -5.89 13.03
CA MET A 119 15.12 -5.66 13.52
C MET A 119 16.13 -5.66 12.38
N GLU A 120 16.04 -6.60 11.44
CA GLU A 120 16.91 -6.64 10.25
C GLU A 120 16.65 -5.47 9.31
N GLU A 121 15.39 -5.07 9.14
CA GLU A 121 15.03 -3.87 8.36
C GLU A 121 15.64 -2.61 8.97
N TYR A 122 15.54 -2.44 10.30
CA TYR A 122 16.18 -1.33 10.99
C TYR A 122 17.71 -1.39 10.92
N ARG A 123 18.31 -2.59 11.01
CA ARG A 123 19.76 -2.76 10.89
C ARG A 123 20.29 -2.37 9.51
N THR A 124 19.55 -2.71 8.45
CA THR A 124 19.99 -2.53 7.04
C THR A 124 19.51 -1.22 6.40
N GLY A 125 18.54 -0.54 7.01
CA GLY A 125 17.99 0.70 6.51
C GLY A 125 16.47 0.61 6.36
N MET A 126 15.77 1.05 7.40
CA MET A 126 14.31 1.14 7.43
C MET A 126 13.86 2.45 6.79
N GLU A 127 12.79 2.40 6.01
CA GLU A 127 12.18 3.59 5.41
C GLU A 127 11.05 4.11 6.31
N VAL A 128 11.18 5.35 6.78
CA VAL A 128 10.21 6.00 7.69
C VAL A 128 9.83 7.38 7.17
N PRO A 129 8.63 7.91 7.50
CA PRO A 129 8.31 9.31 7.24
C PRO A 129 9.35 10.23 7.88
N ASP A 130 9.71 11.32 7.21
CA ASP A 130 10.66 12.29 7.75
C ASP A 130 10.00 13.12 8.86
N LEU A 131 10.15 12.68 10.11
CA LEU A 131 9.65 13.39 11.29
C LEU A 131 10.61 14.47 11.81
N THR A 132 11.75 14.67 11.13
CA THR A 132 12.75 15.69 11.45
C THR A 132 12.55 16.98 10.67
N HIS A 133 11.72 16.93 9.62
CA HIS A 133 11.46 18.05 8.71
C HIS A 133 10.11 18.70 9.00
N GLU A 134 10.12 19.99 9.33
CA GLU A 134 8.94 20.74 9.78
C GLU A 134 7.77 20.65 8.79
N ALA A 135 8.00 20.98 7.51
CA ALA A 135 6.94 20.95 6.51
C ALA A 135 6.37 19.54 6.27
N THR A 136 7.16 18.49 6.53
CA THR A 136 6.66 17.11 6.46
C THR A 136 5.77 16.80 7.65
N VAL A 137 6.17 17.22 8.85
CA VAL A 137 5.39 17.03 10.08
C VAL A 137 4.08 17.81 10.03
N GLU A 138 4.10 19.07 9.60
CA GLU A 138 2.89 19.87 9.39
C GLU A 138 1.91 19.21 8.42
N LEU A 139 2.43 18.64 7.32
CA LEU A 139 1.61 17.91 6.36
C LEU A 139 1.09 16.60 6.97
N PHE A 140 1.93 15.89 7.71
CA PHE A 140 1.57 14.62 8.33
C PHE A 140 0.48 14.78 9.39
N ARG A 141 0.49 15.89 10.15
CA ARG A 141 -0.59 16.24 11.11
C ARG A 141 -1.97 16.43 10.47
N LYS A 142 -2.03 16.75 9.16
CA LYS A 142 -3.29 16.90 8.42
C LYS A 142 -3.87 15.56 7.96
N TRP A 143 -3.12 14.48 8.12
CA TRP A 143 -3.56 13.15 7.70
C TRP A 143 -4.71 12.64 8.58
N ASP A 144 -5.71 12.03 7.95
CA ASP A 144 -6.91 11.48 8.60
C ASP A 144 -6.70 10.10 9.26
N GLN A 145 -5.45 9.61 9.25
CA GLN A 145 -5.04 8.29 9.77
C GLN A 145 -5.70 7.09 9.07
N LYS A 146 -6.31 7.30 7.90
CA LYS A 146 -7.02 6.25 7.15
C LYS A 146 -6.52 6.15 5.72
N GLU A 147 -6.32 7.28 5.05
CA GLU A 147 -6.02 7.29 3.62
C GLU A 147 -4.52 7.06 3.35
N VAL A 148 -4.12 5.82 3.04
CA VAL A 148 -2.71 5.49 2.77
C VAL A 148 -2.14 6.22 1.55
N THR A 149 -2.98 6.64 0.61
CA THR A 149 -2.57 7.45 -0.54
C THR A 149 -2.02 8.82 -0.13
N PHE A 150 -2.50 9.39 0.98
CA PHE A 150 -1.96 10.63 1.55
C PHE A 150 -0.49 10.48 1.95
N ILE A 151 -0.11 9.31 2.45
CA ILE A 151 1.25 9.02 2.90
C ILE A 151 2.26 9.13 1.75
N HIS A 152 1.85 8.87 0.50
CA HIS A 152 2.71 9.04 -0.67
C HIS A 152 3.07 10.50 -0.98
N LEU A 153 2.41 11.47 -0.32
CA LEU A 153 2.72 12.89 -0.45
C LEU A 153 3.90 13.31 0.45
N LEU A 154 4.17 12.55 1.50
CA LEU A 154 5.19 12.85 2.50
C LEU A 154 6.61 12.57 1.99
N ARG A 155 7.58 13.24 2.61
CA ARG A 155 9.01 12.95 2.48
C ARG A 155 9.38 11.76 3.37
N PHE A 156 10.29 10.91 2.89
CA PHE A 156 10.76 9.73 3.60
C PHE A 156 12.28 9.75 3.78
N LEU A 157 12.72 9.22 4.93
CA LEU A 157 14.10 8.96 5.25
C LEU A 157 14.37 7.45 5.31
N ARG A 158 15.55 7.06 4.87
CA ARG A 158 16.14 5.75 5.15
C ARG A 158 17.13 5.91 6.30
N ILE A 159 16.85 5.24 7.42
CA ILE A 159 17.67 5.28 8.64
C ILE A 159 18.09 3.88 9.05
N SER A 160 19.28 3.76 9.65
CA SER A 160 19.85 2.46 10.01
C SER A 160 20.39 2.43 11.44
N SER A 161 20.35 1.27 12.08
CA SER A 161 20.98 1.11 13.41
C SER A 161 22.51 1.12 13.34
N ALA A 162 23.08 0.78 12.19
CA ALA A 162 24.54 0.71 12.00
C ALA A 162 25.17 2.10 12.02
N ASP A 163 24.53 3.06 11.35
CA ASP A 163 24.97 4.44 11.27
C ASP A 163 23.85 5.40 11.70
N PRO A 164 23.64 5.60 13.02
CA PRO A 164 22.52 6.42 13.53
C PRO A 164 22.64 7.92 13.23
N SER A 165 23.84 8.40 12.86
CA SER A 165 24.07 9.81 12.53
C SER A 165 23.74 10.16 11.09
N VAL A 166 23.53 9.16 10.22
CA VAL A 166 23.32 9.35 8.78
C VAL A 166 21.87 9.01 8.44
N ALA A 167 21.15 10.01 7.92
CA ALA A 167 19.83 9.83 7.34
C ALA A 167 19.86 10.19 5.85
N VAL A 168 19.41 9.27 5.00
CA VAL A 168 19.35 9.47 3.55
C VAL A 168 17.91 9.70 3.13
N VAL A 169 17.61 10.80 2.44
CA VAL A 169 16.28 11.05 1.88
C VAL A 169 16.00 10.03 0.77
N SER A 170 15.04 9.14 1.01
CA SER A 170 14.67 8.10 0.04
C SER A 170 13.60 8.58 -0.94
N LYS A 171 12.68 9.43 -0.48
CA LYS A 171 11.63 10.06 -1.29
C LYS A 171 11.46 11.50 -0.84
N SER A 172 11.55 12.46 -1.76
CA SER A 172 11.39 13.89 -1.47
C SER A 172 9.95 14.30 -1.11
N GLY A 173 8.96 13.47 -1.47
CA GLY A 173 7.53 13.78 -1.31
C GLY A 173 6.95 14.47 -2.54
N LYS A 174 5.62 14.42 -2.67
CA LYS A 174 4.88 14.94 -3.85
C LYS A 174 4.09 16.21 -3.58
N HIS A 175 4.06 16.66 -2.31
CA HIS A 175 3.32 17.85 -1.93
C HIS A 175 4.05 19.12 -2.37
N HIS A 176 3.31 20.13 -2.84
CA HIS A 176 3.87 21.39 -3.35
C HIS A 176 4.78 22.10 -2.32
N THR A 177 4.40 22.06 -1.03
CA THR A 177 5.20 22.64 0.07
C THR A 177 6.57 21.99 0.21
N LEU A 178 6.70 20.71 -0.15
CA LEU A 178 7.97 19.98 -0.08
C LEU A 178 8.83 20.19 -1.35
N GLN A 179 8.20 20.45 -2.50
CA GLN A 179 8.90 20.65 -3.77
C GLN A 179 9.56 22.04 -3.90
N GLN A 180 9.03 23.05 -3.20
CA GLN A 180 9.57 24.41 -3.25
C GLN A 180 10.82 24.61 -2.39
N ALA A 181 11.13 23.66 -1.50
CA ALA A 181 12.22 23.77 -0.53
C ALA A 181 13.60 23.41 -1.10
N ASP A 182 13.67 22.78 -2.28
CA ASP A 182 14.93 22.57 -3.01
C ASP A 182 15.08 23.68 -4.06
N PRO A 183 15.95 24.69 -3.86
CA PRO A 183 16.33 25.57 -4.95
C PRO A 183 17.14 24.72 -5.93
N LEU A 184 16.52 24.35 -7.05
CA LEU A 184 17.25 23.83 -8.20
C LEU A 184 18.36 24.84 -8.55
N PRO A 185 19.63 24.42 -8.72
CA PRO A 185 20.62 25.30 -9.32
C PRO A 185 20.09 25.64 -10.72
N ALA A 186 20.01 26.94 -11.03
CA ALA A 186 19.62 27.42 -12.34
C ALA A 186 20.57 26.83 -13.40
N GLN A 187 20.12 25.76 -14.06
CA GLN A 187 20.70 25.34 -15.32
C GLN A 187 19.98 26.13 -16.40
N ASP A 188 20.62 27.22 -16.82
CA ASP A 188 20.32 27.89 -18.08
C ASP A 188 20.60 26.92 -19.22
N HIS A 189 19.66 26.02 -19.50
CA HIS A 189 19.66 25.21 -20.71
C HIS A 189 19.06 26.05 -21.85
N ASP A 190 19.95 26.79 -22.51
CA ASP A 190 19.68 27.39 -23.82
C ASP A 190 19.42 26.27 -24.84
N MET A 191 18.14 26.01 -25.13
CA MET A 191 17.70 25.02 -26.09
C MET A 191 17.78 25.61 -27.50
N ASN A 192 18.97 25.55 -28.11
CA ASN A 192 19.07 25.60 -29.57
C ASN A 192 18.49 24.28 -30.14
N ILE A 193 17.28 24.37 -30.68
CA ILE A 193 16.62 23.27 -31.39
C ILE A 193 17.11 23.32 -32.85
N ASP A 194 18.02 22.42 -33.20
CA ASP A 194 18.35 22.14 -34.61
C ASP A 194 17.23 21.28 -35.23
N ASP A 195 16.53 21.86 -36.19
CA ASP A 195 15.47 21.27 -37.04
C ASP A 195 16.01 20.17 -37.97
N ASN A 196 16.26 18.95 -37.47
CA ASN A 196 16.64 17.84 -38.36
C ASN A 196 16.01 16.46 -38.02
N ILE A 197 14.86 16.42 -37.37
CA ILE A 197 14.13 15.15 -37.11
C ILE A 197 12.80 15.13 -37.87
N LEU A 198 12.87 15.15 -39.20
CA LEU A 198 11.72 14.96 -40.09
C LEU A 198 12.10 14.11 -41.31
N SER A 199 12.48 12.84 -41.14
CA SER A 199 12.59 11.91 -42.29
C SER A 199 12.52 10.40 -42.02
N ALA A 200 11.86 9.91 -40.97
CA ALA A 200 11.65 8.45 -40.81
C ALA A 200 10.16 8.09 -40.68
N PRO A 201 9.55 7.35 -41.63
CA PRO A 201 8.18 6.88 -41.48
C PRO A 201 8.11 5.66 -40.53
N PRO A 202 7.01 5.50 -39.77
CA PRO A 202 6.87 4.42 -38.81
C PRO A 202 6.65 3.05 -39.48
N SER A 203 7.53 2.10 -39.16
CA SER A 203 7.41 0.68 -39.53
C SER A 203 6.12 0.08 -38.97
N ARG A 204 5.26 -0.42 -39.86
CA ARG A 204 4.04 -1.14 -39.52
C ARG A 204 4.38 -2.61 -39.26
N PHE A 205 4.19 -3.07 -38.03
CA PHE A 205 4.25 -4.49 -37.67
C PHE A 205 3.23 -5.28 -38.49
N ALA A 206 3.69 -6.04 -39.48
CA ALA A 206 2.89 -7.02 -40.20
C ALA A 206 2.84 -8.32 -39.38
N SER A 207 1.62 -8.72 -39.01
CA SER A 207 1.31 -10.00 -38.39
C SER A 207 1.24 -11.07 -39.47
N THR A 208 2.17 -12.02 -39.49
CA THR A 208 2.12 -13.19 -40.37
C THR A 208 1.65 -14.40 -39.57
N ILE A 209 0.37 -14.74 -39.73
CA ILE A 209 -0.17 -16.08 -39.51
C ILE A 209 0.37 -16.97 -40.64
N MET A 210 1.15 -17.99 -40.29
CA MET A 210 1.49 -19.08 -41.21
C MET A 210 0.48 -20.21 -41.04
N THR A 211 -0.37 -20.37 -42.05
CA THR A 211 -1.22 -21.54 -42.26
C THR A 211 -0.34 -22.62 -42.89
N MET A 212 -0.11 -23.74 -42.20
CA MET A 212 0.47 -24.93 -42.84
C MET A 212 -0.68 -25.84 -43.28
N ASP A 213 -0.97 -25.80 -44.57
CA ASP A 213 -1.68 -26.87 -45.29
C ASP A 213 -0.77 -27.28 -46.45
N GLY A 214 -0.47 -28.57 -46.55
CA GLY A 214 0.45 -29.15 -47.52
C GLY A 214 -0.09 -30.49 -48.00
N PRO A 215 -0.21 -30.75 -49.31
CA PRO A 215 -0.93 -31.90 -49.84
C PRO A 215 -0.03 -33.10 -50.20
N LEU A 216 -0.70 -34.25 -50.29
CA LEU A 216 -0.34 -35.58 -50.83
C LEU A 216 0.42 -36.54 -49.91
#